data_AF-A0A932YG47-F1
#
_entry.id   AF-A0A932YG47-F1
#
_cell.length_a   1.000
_cell.length_b   1.000
_cell.length_c   1.000
_cell.angle_alpha   90.00
_cell.angle_beta   90.00
_cell.angle_gamma   90.00
#
_symmetry.space_group_name_H-M   'P 1'
#
loop_
_entity.id
_entity.type
_entity.pdbx_description
1 polymer ?
#
loop_
_entity_poly.entity_id
_entity_poly.type
_entity_poly.pdbx_seq_one_letter_code
_entity_poly.pdbx_strand_id
1 'polypeptide(L)'
;MNPSEREPKQEVDQIEPETGMSVDWSNEVFGLALALQRTGDINEVVAMIRKRPRRKYEERFPLSIYTEVVTKQNEGGVRRLDELVDRLNNMANVGTLTREEFVSIYNKMNDLLRGRGAKHIS
;
A
#
# COMPACT_ATOMS: atom_id res chain seq x y z
N MET A 1 2.92 30.19 -28.40
CA MET A 1 2.92 28.86 -27.76
C MET A 1 4.31 28.61 -27.21
N ASN A 2 4.47 28.41 -25.90
CA ASN A 2 4.70 27.06 -25.38
C ASN A 2 4.49 27.02 -23.85
N PRO A 3 3.51 26.25 -23.35
CA PRO A 3 3.33 25.99 -21.94
C PRO A 3 4.36 24.95 -21.53
N SER A 4 5.40 25.35 -20.80
CA SER A 4 6.11 24.43 -19.93
C SER A 4 5.67 24.73 -18.51
N GLU A 5 4.38 24.54 -18.27
CA GLU A 5 3.91 24.11 -16.96
C GLU A 5 4.56 22.73 -16.75
N ARG A 6 5.78 22.74 -16.21
CA ARG A 6 6.31 21.53 -15.59
C ARG A 6 5.33 21.25 -14.46
N GLU A 7 4.49 20.25 -14.67
CA GLU A 7 3.71 19.65 -13.58
C GLU A 7 4.66 19.50 -12.39
N PRO A 8 4.26 19.94 -11.18
CA PRO A 8 5.12 19.81 -10.02
C PRO A 8 5.54 18.34 -9.97
N LYS A 9 6.86 18.10 -10.04
CA LYS A 9 7.40 16.77 -9.76
C LYS A 9 6.82 16.42 -8.40
N GLN A 10 5.88 15.48 -8.38
CA GLN A 10 5.39 14.91 -7.15
C GLN A 10 6.62 14.23 -6.58
N GLU A 11 7.31 14.92 -5.67
CA GLU A 11 8.41 14.35 -4.92
C GLU A 11 7.81 13.10 -4.26
N VAL A 12 8.36 11.93 -4.58
CA VAL A 12 8.03 10.72 -3.82
C VAL A 12 8.65 10.99 -2.46
N ASP A 13 7.86 11.59 -1.57
CA ASP A 13 8.43 12.47 -0.56
C ASP A 13 9.40 11.70 0.33
N GLN A 14 9.20 10.39 0.56
CA GLN A 14 10.16 9.54 1.27
C GLN A 14 10.12 8.08 0.78
N ILE A 15 11.30 7.49 0.52
CA ILE A 15 11.52 6.05 0.28
C ILE A 15 12.11 5.43 1.55
N GLU A 16 11.55 4.32 2.02
CA GLU A 16 12.10 3.52 3.12
C GLU A 16 13.42 2.87 2.67
N PRO A 17 14.56 3.20 3.31
CA PRO A 17 15.87 2.75 2.85
C PRO A 17 16.05 1.23 2.96
N GLU A 18 15.36 0.56 3.90
CA GLU A 18 15.45 -0.89 4.10
C GLU A 18 14.78 -1.68 2.97
N THR A 19 13.75 -1.11 2.33
CA THR A 19 12.89 -1.84 1.40
C THR A 19 12.85 -1.22 0.00
N GLY A 20 13.30 0.03 -0.13
CA GLY A 20 13.17 0.81 -1.35
C GLY A 20 11.73 1.15 -1.70
N MET A 21 10.78 1.05 -0.76
CA MET A 21 9.36 1.34 -1.01
C MET A 21 8.93 2.68 -0.41
N SER A 22 7.96 3.34 -1.04
CA SER A 22 7.47 4.65 -0.61
C SER A 22 6.74 4.63 0.73
N VAL A 23 7.10 5.59 1.59
CA VAL A 23 6.48 5.85 2.91
C VAL A 23 5.02 6.28 2.77
N ASP A 24 4.65 6.92 1.65
CA ASP A 24 3.26 7.33 1.40
C ASP A 24 2.31 6.14 1.43
N TRP A 25 2.82 4.97 1.07
CA TRP A 25 2.08 3.73 1.11
C TRP A 25 1.83 3.25 2.54
N SER A 26 2.84 3.36 3.42
CA SER A 26 2.73 3.08 4.86
C SER A 26 1.65 3.92 5.53
N ASN A 27 1.57 5.20 5.21
CA ASN A 27 0.58 6.13 5.79
C ASN A 27 -0.86 5.77 5.41
N GLU A 28 -1.10 5.31 4.19
CA GLU A 28 -2.43 4.94 3.73
C GLU A 28 -2.98 3.69 4.44
N VAL A 29 -2.12 2.69 4.61
CA VAL A 29 -2.45 1.44 5.29
C VAL A 29 -2.66 1.67 6.79
N PHE A 30 -1.86 2.57 7.38
CA PHE A 30 -1.99 2.98 8.78
C PHE A 30 -3.37 3.57 9.09
N GLY A 31 -3.95 4.35 8.17
CA GLY A 31 -5.28 4.93 8.34
C GLY A 31 -6.39 3.89 8.53
N LEU A 32 -6.31 2.74 7.84
CA LEU A 32 -7.28 1.65 7.99
C LEU A 32 -7.13 0.93 9.33
N ALA A 33 -5.89 0.68 9.77
CA ALA A 33 -5.64 0.08 11.08
C ALA A 33 -6.07 0.99 12.23
N LEU A 34 -5.86 2.31 12.10
CA LEU A 34 -6.32 3.28 13.08
C LEU A 34 -7.85 3.29 13.19
N ALA A 35 -8.58 3.18 12.08
CA ALA A 35 -10.03 3.08 12.09
C ALA A 35 -10.48 1.84 12.89
N LEU A 36 -9.93 0.65 12.58
CA LEU A 36 -10.26 -0.57 13.31
C LEU A 36 -9.92 -0.46 14.81
N GLN A 37 -8.79 0.15 15.16
CA GLN A 37 -8.39 0.31 16.56
C GLN A 37 -9.34 1.23 17.33
N ARG A 38 -9.84 2.29 16.70
CA ARG A 38 -10.71 3.28 17.35
C ARG A 38 -12.12 2.77 17.57
N THR A 39 -12.66 1.99 16.62
CA THR A 39 -14.08 1.61 16.67
C THR A 39 -14.29 0.14 16.97
N GLY A 40 -13.27 -0.71 16.72
CA GLY A 40 -13.37 -2.15 16.89
C GLY A 40 -14.25 -2.84 15.85
N ASP A 41 -14.85 -2.09 14.91
CA ASP A 41 -15.81 -2.58 13.94
C ASP A 41 -15.16 -2.74 12.56
N ILE A 42 -15.12 -3.99 12.08
CA ILE A 42 -14.62 -4.31 10.74
C ILE A 42 -15.50 -3.74 9.64
N ASN A 43 -16.81 -3.56 9.89
CA ASN A 43 -17.74 -3.03 8.87
C ASN A 43 -17.40 -1.59 8.49
N GLU A 44 -16.89 -0.80 9.43
CA GLU A 44 -16.44 0.56 9.15
C GLU A 44 -15.21 0.56 8.23
N VAL A 45 -14.25 -0.32 8.50
CA VAL A 45 -13.06 -0.51 7.66
C VAL A 45 -13.48 -0.96 6.25
N VAL A 46 -14.42 -1.91 6.15
CA VAL A 46 -14.98 -2.37 4.86
C VAL A 46 -15.64 -1.20 4.12
N ALA A 47 -16.44 -0.38 4.81
CA ALA A 47 -17.06 0.80 4.21
C ALA A 47 -16.01 1.81 3.71
N MET A 48 -14.92 2.03 4.45
CA MET A 48 -13.81 2.89 4.02
C MET A 48 -13.09 2.35 2.77
N ILE A 49 -12.85 1.04 2.70
CA ILE A 49 -12.23 0.39 1.55
C ILE A 49 -13.16 0.47 0.33
N ARG A 50 -14.46 0.20 0.48
CA ARG A 50 -15.43 0.31 -0.62
C ARG A 50 -15.58 1.74 -1.13
N LYS A 51 -15.60 2.72 -0.23
CA LYS A 51 -15.68 4.15 -0.59
C LYS A 51 -14.44 4.63 -1.34
N ARG A 52 -13.27 4.11 -0.98
CA ARG A 52 -11.99 4.43 -1.60
C ARG A 52 -11.14 3.15 -1.64
N PRO A 53 -11.21 2.38 -2.74
CA PRO A 53 -10.35 1.22 -2.91
C PRO A 53 -8.88 1.62 -2.81
N ARG A 54 -8.06 0.74 -2.24
CA ARG A 54 -6.62 0.98 -2.12
C ARG A 54 -6.01 0.85 -3.51
N ARG A 55 -5.22 1.84 -3.93
CA ARG A 55 -4.52 1.79 -5.21
C ARG A 55 -3.28 0.89 -5.10
N LYS A 56 -3.01 0.15 -6.16
CA LYS A 56 -1.73 -0.56 -6.33
C LYS A 56 -0.57 0.43 -6.36
N TYR A 57 0.62 -0.10 -6.19
CA TYR A 57 1.85 0.68 -6.25
C TYR A 57 2.02 1.34 -7.62
N GLU A 58 1.77 0.61 -8.71
CA GLU A 58 1.81 1.14 -10.09
C GLU A 58 0.76 2.21 -10.40
N GLU A 59 -0.41 2.14 -9.75
CA GLU A 59 -1.51 3.10 -9.92
C GLU A 59 -1.30 4.40 -9.12
N ARG A 60 -0.32 4.40 -8.23
CA ARG A 60 -0.06 5.49 -7.29
C ARG A 60 0.97 6.46 -7.82
N PHE A 61 1.95 5.95 -8.58
CA PHE A 61 3.04 6.73 -9.13
C PHE A 61 2.86 6.87 -10.65
N PRO A 62 3.12 8.06 -11.23
CA PRO A 62 3.32 8.19 -12.67
C PRO A 62 4.34 7.15 -13.17
N LEU A 63 4.16 6.64 -14.40
CA LEU A 63 5.00 5.58 -14.95
C LEU A 63 6.51 5.90 -14.86
N SER A 64 6.88 7.17 -15.10
CA SER A 64 8.27 7.65 -15.00
C SER A 64 8.86 7.48 -13.60
N ILE A 65 8.05 7.76 -12.57
CA ILE A 65 8.43 7.61 -11.17
C ILE A 65 8.45 6.12 -10.80
N TYR A 66 7.44 5.36 -11.22
CA TYR A 66 7.37 3.92 -10.98
C TYR A 66 8.63 3.20 -11.47
N THR A 67 9.10 3.52 -12.68
CA THR A 67 10.34 2.94 -13.23
C THR A 67 11.61 3.33 -12.49
N GLU A 68 11.59 4.44 -11.75
CA GLU A 68 12.73 4.91 -10.94
C GLU A 68 12.73 4.26 -9.56
N VAL A 69 11.56 4.13 -8.93
CA VAL A 69 11.44 3.59 -7.57
C VAL A 69 11.38 2.08 -7.52
N VAL A 70 10.88 1.42 -8.58
CA VAL A 70 10.84 -0.05 -8.65
C VAL A 70 12.13 -0.56 -9.28
N THR A 71 12.94 -1.21 -8.46
CA THR A 71 14.23 -1.79 -8.81
C THR A 71 14.16 -3.31 -8.75
N LYS A 72 15.16 -4.00 -9.30
CA LYS A 72 15.28 -5.46 -9.16
C LYS A 72 15.31 -5.93 -7.70
N GLN A 73 15.72 -5.07 -6.78
CA GLN A 73 15.81 -5.40 -5.36
C GLN A 73 14.43 -5.39 -4.67
N ASN A 74 13.51 -4.52 -5.09
CA ASN A 74 12.21 -4.35 -4.44
C ASN A 74 11.02 -4.83 -5.28
N GLU A 75 11.21 -5.19 -6.55
CA GLU A 75 10.14 -5.60 -7.47
C GLU A 75 9.29 -6.75 -6.91
N GLY A 76 9.90 -7.69 -6.19
CA GLY A 76 9.20 -8.79 -5.55
C GLY A 76 8.32 -8.32 -4.40
N GLY A 77 8.81 -7.36 -3.61
CA GLY A 77 8.05 -6.73 -2.52
C GLY A 77 6.87 -5.92 -3.05
N VAL A 78 7.09 -5.12 -4.10
CA VAL A 78 6.05 -4.34 -4.78
C VAL A 78 4.96 -5.23 -5.35
N ARG A 79 5.33 -6.29 -6.08
CA ARG A 79 4.35 -7.27 -6.61
C ARG A 79 3.52 -7.91 -5.50
N ARG A 80 4.19 -8.31 -4.41
CA ARG A 80 3.50 -8.92 -3.27
C ARG A 80 2.56 -7.94 -2.56
N LEU A 81 2.93 -6.66 -2.51
CA LEU A 81 2.10 -5.59 -1.98
C LEU A 81 0.83 -5.45 -2.82
N ASP A 82 0.97 -5.43 -4.15
CA ASP A 82 -0.17 -5.32 -5.07
C ASP A 82 -1.13 -6.52 -4.99
N GLU A 83 -0.61 -7.74 -4.81
CA GLU A 83 -1.44 -8.91 -4.55
C GLU A 83 -2.26 -8.79 -3.24
N LEU A 84 -1.66 -8.21 -2.20
CA LEU A 84 -2.35 -7.99 -0.92
C LEU A 84 -3.40 -6.88 -1.03
N VAL A 85 -3.14 -5.85 -1.84
CA VAL A 85 -4.11 -4.81 -2.19
C VAL A 85 -5.32 -5.40 -2.89
N ASP A 86 -5.08 -6.18 -3.94
CA ASP A 86 -6.14 -6.84 -4.70
C ASP A 86 -6.99 -7.72 -3.79
N ARG A 87 -6.33 -8.51 -2.95
CA ARG A 87 -7.01 -9.35 -1.97
C ARG A 87 -7.86 -8.53 -1.01
N LEU A 88 -7.31 -7.46 -0.43
CA LEU A 88 -8.00 -6.59 0.53
C LEU A 88 -9.24 -5.94 -0.11
N ASN A 89 -9.06 -5.31 -1.28
CA ASN A 89 -10.13 -4.65 -2.01
C ASN A 89 -11.22 -5.64 -2.42
N ASN A 90 -10.84 -6.81 -2.95
CA ASN A 90 -11.78 -7.82 -3.39
C ASN A 90 -12.61 -8.33 -2.21
N MET A 91 -11.97 -8.74 -1.12
CA MET A 91 -12.67 -9.26 0.08
C MET A 91 -13.60 -8.21 0.70
N ALA A 92 -13.19 -6.95 0.76
CA ALA A 92 -14.06 -5.87 1.19
C ALA A 92 -15.25 -5.70 0.22
N ASN A 93 -15.02 -5.74 -1.09
CA ASN A 93 -16.07 -5.57 -2.09
C ASN A 93 -17.10 -6.70 -2.04
N VAL A 94 -16.66 -7.96 -2.03
CA VAL A 94 -17.55 -9.14 -1.95
C VAL A 94 -18.14 -9.39 -0.55
N GLY A 95 -17.69 -8.64 0.47
CA GLY A 95 -18.24 -8.72 1.83
C GLY A 95 -17.75 -9.93 2.63
N THR A 96 -16.58 -10.46 2.31
CA THR A 96 -15.98 -11.60 3.01
C THR A 96 -14.86 -11.21 3.97
N LEU A 97 -14.43 -9.94 3.98
CA LEU A 97 -13.32 -9.49 4.81
C LEU A 97 -13.65 -9.55 6.31
N THR A 98 -13.03 -10.49 7.03
CA THR A 98 -13.12 -10.53 8.51
C THR A 98 -12.07 -9.66 9.19
N ARG A 99 -12.21 -9.50 10.51
CA ARG A 99 -11.22 -8.81 11.34
C ARG A 99 -9.87 -9.53 11.31
N GLU A 100 -9.85 -10.85 11.47
CA GLU A 100 -8.61 -11.63 11.47
C GLU A 100 -7.89 -11.53 10.13
N GLU A 101 -8.64 -11.58 9.03
CA GLU A 101 -8.10 -11.48 7.69
C GLU A 101 -7.55 -10.10 7.40
N PHE A 102 -8.27 -9.04 7.78
CA PHE A 102 -7.78 -7.68 7.69
C PHE A 102 -6.47 -7.51 8.47
N VAL A 103 -6.41 -7.96 9.73
CA VAL A 103 -5.20 -7.86 10.56
C VAL A 103 -4.04 -8.65 9.93
N SER A 104 -4.30 -9.84 9.40
CA SER A 104 -3.28 -10.64 8.72
C SER A 104 -2.72 -9.94 7.48
N ILE A 105 -3.60 -9.39 6.64
CA ILE A 105 -3.22 -8.69 5.42
C ILE A 105 -2.45 -7.41 5.76
N TYR A 106 -2.99 -6.59 6.68
CA TYR A 106 -2.34 -5.39 7.17
C TYR A 106 -0.92 -5.65 7.69
N ASN A 107 -0.74 -6.67 8.54
CA ASN A 107 0.57 -6.99 9.08
C ASN A 107 1.55 -7.39 7.97
N LYS A 108 1.13 -8.23 7.01
CA LYS A 108 1.97 -8.60 5.86
C LYS A 108 2.37 -7.39 5.02
N MET A 109 1.45 -6.45 4.80
CA MET A 109 1.75 -5.21 4.07
C MET A 109 2.74 -4.36 4.85
N ASN A 110 2.52 -4.16 6.15
CA ASN A 110 3.41 -3.38 7.01
C ASN A 110 4.81 -4.00 7.13
N ASP A 111 4.90 -5.33 7.18
CA ASP A 111 6.15 -6.08 7.22
C ASP A 111 6.95 -5.91 5.93
N LEU A 112 6.27 -5.97 4.77
CA LEU A 112 6.88 -5.66 3.49
C LEU A 112 7.43 -4.23 3.48
N LEU A 113 6.60 -3.24 3.84
CA LEU A 113 6.95 -1.82 3.78
C LEU A 113 8.12 -1.46 4.69
N ARG A 114 8.23 -2.10 5.85
CA ARG A 114 9.26 -1.82 6.87
C ARG A 114 10.44 -2.81 6.86
N GLY A 115 10.47 -3.76 5.94
CA GLY A 115 11.53 -4.77 5.85
C GLY A 115 11.53 -5.78 7.01
N ARG A 116 10.42 -5.86 7.76
CA ARG A 116 10.26 -6.72 8.94
C ARG A 116 9.66 -8.06 8.52
N GLY A 117 10.39 -8.82 7.71
CA GLY A 117 9.94 -10.13 7.23
C GLY A 117 11.02 -10.88 6.45
N ALA A 118 11.97 -10.16 5.86
CA ALA A 118 13.09 -10.73 5.13
C ALA A 118 14.15 -11.43 6.03
N LYS A 119 14.06 -11.30 7.37
CA LYS A 119 15.03 -11.92 8.30
C LYS A 119 14.77 -13.40 8.64
N HIS A 120 13.71 -14.01 8.11
CA HIS A 120 13.36 -15.41 8.42
C HIS A 120 13.23 -16.33 7.21
N ILE A 121 13.76 -15.92 6.05
CA ILE A 121 13.91 -16.81 4.90
C ILE A 121 15.40 -16.85 4.58
N SER A 122 16.09 -17.77 5.25
CA SER A 122 17.46 -18.22 4.99
C SER A 122 17.44 -19.75 4.96
#